data_AF-A0A930YC25-F1
#
_entry.id   AF-A0A930YC25-F1
#
_cell.length_a   1.000
_cell.length_b   1.000
_cell.length_c   1.000
_cell.angle_alpha   90.00
_cell.angle_beta   90.00
_cell.angle_gamma   90.00
#
_symmetry.space_group_name_H-M   'P 1'
#
loop_
_entity.id
_entity.type
_entity.pdbx_description
1 polymer ?
#
loop_
_entity_poly.entity_id
_entity_poly.type
_entity_poly.pdbx_seq_one_letter_code
_entity_poly.pdbx_strand_id
1 'polypeptide(L)' 'MSLTHDEANSALEAYFGPDLFTTEPTWSAVLLDQVTGMYDSGEELRDGLDLMNLRVEAGAPR' A
#
# COMPACT_ATOMS: atom_id res chain seq x y z
N MET A 1 -5.83 -16.89 5.14
CA MET A 1 -4.35 -17.01 5.17
C MET A 1 -3.92 -15.58 5.25
N SER A 2 -3.19 -15.18 6.30
CA SER A 2 -2.90 -13.76 6.50
C SER A 2 -1.85 -13.26 5.53
N LEU A 3 -1.97 -12.00 5.12
CA LEU A 3 -1.04 -11.35 4.20
C LEU A 3 0.38 -11.34 4.79
N THR A 4 1.35 -11.84 4.03
CA THR A 4 2.75 -11.80 4.47
C THR A 4 3.33 -10.40 4.32
N HIS A 5 4.39 -10.13 5.09
CA HIS A 5 5.08 -8.84 5.05
C HIS A 5 5.66 -8.53 3.65
N ASP A 6 6.19 -9.53 2.95
CA ASP A 6 6.75 -9.38 1.60
C ASP A 6 5.68 -9.10 0.54
N GLU A 7 4.52 -9.76 0.65
CA GLU A 7 3.38 -9.51 -0.24
C GLU A 7 2.76 -8.14 -0.01
N ALA A 8 2.62 -7.73 1.26
CA ALA A 8 2.17 -6.39 1.62
C ALA A 8 3.11 -5.31 1.10
N ASN A 9 4.42 -5.50 1.28
CA ASN A 9 5.45 -4.60 0.77
C ASN A 9 5.33 -4.45 -0.76
N SER A 10 5.31 -5.57 -1.48
CA SER A 10 5.17 -5.58 -2.94
C SER A 10 3.86 -4.93 -3.43
N ALA A 11 2.76 -5.11 -2.69
CA ALA A 11 1.47 -4.51 -3.02
C ALA A 11 1.47 -2.99 -2.80
N LEU A 12 2.10 -2.51 -1.72
CA LEU A 12 2.23 -1.10 -1.39
C LEU A 12 3.15 -0.37 -2.37
N GLU A 13 4.31 -0.94 -2.73
CA GLU A 13 5.20 -0.36 -3.76
C GLU A 13 4.51 -0.30 -5.13
N ALA A 14 3.73 -1.33 -5.49
CA ALA A 14 2.95 -1.30 -6.73
C ALA A 14 1.84 -0.23 -6.73
N TYR A 15 1.34 0.15 -5.55
CA TYR A 15 0.26 1.13 -5.41
C TYR A 15 0.76 2.58 -5.32
N PHE A 16 1.73 2.84 -4.44
CA PHE A 16 2.24 4.18 -4.13
C PHE A 16 3.52 4.53 -4.89
N GLY A 17 4.21 3.53 -5.45
CA GLY A 17 5.47 3.68 -6.16
C GLY A 17 6.65 3.02 -5.45
N PRO A 18 7.74 2.70 -6.19
CA PRO A 18 8.89 1.95 -5.68
C PRO A 18 9.70 2.70 -4.62
N ASP A 19 9.57 4.02 -4.55
CA ASP A 19 10.29 4.87 -3.59
C ASP A 19 9.51 5.10 -2.27
N LEU A 20 8.39 4.38 -2.06
CA LEU A 20 7.53 4.55 -0.88
C LEU A 20 8.33 4.44 0.43
N PHE A 21 9.13 3.38 0.57
CA PHE A 21 9.86 3.09 1.80
C PHE A 21 11.10 3.97 2.00
N THR A 22 11.53 4.70 0.99
CA THR A 22 12.66 5.64 1.07
C THR A 22 12.17 7.08 1.28
N THR A 23 11.03 7.45 0.69
CA THR A 23 10.46 8.79 0.76
C THR A 23 9.73 9.03 2.08
N GLU A 24 8.97 8.04 2.55
CA GLU A 24 8.17 8.16 3.79
C GLU A 24 8.35 6.93 4.71
N PRO A 25 9.59 6.64 5.17
CA PRO A 25 9.93 5.39 5.87
C PRO A 25 9.12 5.14 7.15
N THR A 26 8.78 6.20 7.89
CA THR A 26 8.03 6.08 9.13
C THR A 26 6.55 5.74 8.88
N TRP A 27 5.93 6.39 7.89
CA TRP A 27 4.53 6.16 7.57
C TRP A 27 4.34 4.81 6.89
N SER A 28 5.21 4.45 5.94
CA SER A 28 5.15 3.18 5.24
C SER A 28 5.37 1.98 6.16
N ALA A 29 6.23 2.09 7.17
CA ALA A 29 6.41 1.05 8.20
C ALA A 29 5.15 0.83 9.06
N VAL A 30 4.48 1.92 9.47
CA VAL A 30 3.22 1.82 10.23
C VAL A 30 2.10 1.23 9.36
N LEU A 31 2.00 1.66 8.12
CA LEU A 31 1.03 1.12 7.17
C LEU A 31 1.25 -0.38 6.97
N LEU A 32 2.50 -0.79 6.75
CA LEU A 32 2.89 -2.19 6.55
C LEU A 32 2.52 -3.09 7.74
N ASP A 33 2.72 -2.61 8.97
CA ASP A 33 2.32 -3.32 10.19
C ASP A 33 0.79 -3.48 10.27
N GLN A 34 0.03 -2.44 9.95
CA GLN A 34 -1.43 -2.49 10.00
C GLN A 34 -2.05 -3.38 8.93
N VAL A 35 -1.56 -3.33 7.69
CA VAL A 35 -2.18 -4.05 6.56
C VAL A 35 -1.98 -5.56 6.66
N THR A 36 -0.87 -6.02 7.24
CA THR A 36 -0.62 -7.46 7.45
C THR A 36 -1.55 -8.08 8.51
N GLY A 37 -2.09 -7.26 9.42
CA GLY A 37 -3.10 -7.68 10.39
C GLY A 37 -4.55 -7.48 9.92
N MET A 38 -4.78 -6.72 8.85
CA MET A 38 -6.11 -6.32 8.38
C MET A 38 -6.57 -7.06 7.12
N TYR A 39 -5.64 -7.48 6.26
CA TYR A 39 -5.93 -8.11 4.98
C TYR A 39 -5.35 -9.53 4.90
N ASP A 40 -6.02 -10.39 4.15
CA ASP A 40 -5.57 -11.77 3.91
C ASP A 40 -4.77 -11.90 2.60
N SER A 41 -4.83 -10.90 1.70
CA SER A 41 -4.08 -10.93 0.44
C SER A 41 -3.69 -9.53 -0.07
N GLY A 42 -2.68 -9.48 -0.94
CA GLY A 42 -2.24 -8.23 -1.57
C GLY A 42 -3.27 -7.65 -2.55
N GLU A 43 -4.19 -8.47 -3.06
CA GLU A 43 -5.33 -8.04 -3.87
C GLU A 43 -6.36 -7.30 -3.02
N GLU A 44 -6.78 -7.90 -1.89
CA GLU A 44 -7.68 -7.23 -0.94
C GLU A 44 -7.12 -5.92 -0.39
N LEU A 45 -5.80 -5.88 -0.12
CA LEU A 45 -5.12 -4.65 0.25
C LEU A 45 -5.26 -3.58 -0.84
N ARG A 46 -4.99 -3.92 -2.10
CA ARG A 46 -5.11 -2.97 -3.22
C ARG A 46 -6.55 -2.46 -3.38
N ASP A 47 -7.53 -3.35 -3.30
CA ASP A 47 -8.94 -2.98 -3.36
C ASP A 47 -9.33 -2.06 -2.20
N GLY A 48 -8.84 -2.35 -0.99
CA GLY A 48 -9.01 -1.50 0.19
C GLY A 48 -8.41 -0.10 0.01
N LEU A 49 -7.21 -0.01 -0.56
CA LEU A 49 -6.56 1.26 -0.86
C LEU A 49 -7.30 2.05 -1.95
N ASP A 50 -7.81 1.36 -2.98
CA ASP A 50 -8.61 1.96 -4.05
C ASP A 50 -9.95 2.49 -3.53
N LEU A 51 -10.60 1.80 -2.57
CA LEU A 51 -11.80 2.32 -1.89
C LEU A 51 -11.52 3.60 -1.09
N MET A 52 -10.32 3.74 -0.53
CA MET A 52 -9.89 4.95 0.18
C MET A 52 -9.45 6.07 -0.78
N ASN A 53 -9.43 5.80 -2.09
CA ASN A 53 -9.00 6.72 -3.15
C ASN A 53 -7.64 7.36 -2.86
N LEU A 54 -6.71 6.58 -2.29
CA LEU A 54 -5.37 7.03 -1.90
C LEU A 54 -4.42 7.18 -3.11
N ARG A 55 -4.84 6.74 -4.30
CA ARG A 55 -4.15 7.14 -5.53
C ARG A 55 -4.25 8.65 -5.67
N VAL A 56 -3.11 9.31 -5.53
CA VAL A 56 -2.89 10.61 -6.17
C VAL A 56 -3.21 10.38 -7.65
N GLU A 57 -4.32 10.94 -8.14
CA GLU A 57 -4.59 10.98 -9.57
C GLU A 57 -3.39 11.67 -10.23
N ALA A 58 -2.49 10.89 -10.81
CA ALA A 58 -1.31 11.36 -11.54
C ALA A 58 -1.71 12.01 -12.89
N GLY A 59 -2.84 12.72 -12.94
CA GLY A 59 -3.50 13.09 -14.19
C GLY A 59 -4.62 14.13 -14.10
N ALA A 60 -4.65 15.02 -13.10
CA ALA A 60 -5.40 16.26 -13.26
C ALA A 60 -4.52 17.30 -14.00
N PRO A 61 -4.69 17.52 -15.32
CA PRO A 61 -4.04 18.66 -15.97
C PRO A 61 -4.60 19.95 -15.36
N ARG A 62 -3.70 20.84 -14.96
CA ARG A 62 -4.03 22.25 -14.68
C ARG A 62 -4.46 22.96 -15.96
#